data_AF-A0A1W9JUW7-F1
#
_entry.id   AF-A0A1W9JUW7-F1
#
_cell.length_a   1.000
_cell.length_b   1.000
_cell.length_c   1.000
_cell.angle_alpha   90.00
_cell.angle_beta   90.00
_cell.angle_gamma   90.00
#
_symmetry.space_group_name_H-M   'P 1'
#
loop_
_entity.id
_entity.type
_entity.pdbx_description
1 polymer ?
#
loop_
_entity_poly.entity_id
_entity_poly.type
_entity_poly.pdbx_seq_one_letter_code
_entity_poly.pdbx_strand_id
1 'polypeptide(L)'
;MEIDKGLATLIAACIAALFSLLTTILSASYQRKQLSISSRLNKTNDIDSEKRVRINNQLSEFYNPIVTLLSVNRDVFERIGPTSEARRSGKFNDEETAQVWRNLCKTVVVPNNMKVCELIEKNIHLIRSHANEKEYFEFLTHAHAYQVFQETTYEAYCLFTYPKEFLESVVSQRDELVEDFNKTYGVNKKRWYQWPYFIR
;
A
#
# COMPACT_ATOMS: atom_id res chain seq x y z
N MET A 1 -19.41 -72.00 40.01
CA MET A 1 -20.52 -71.02 39.98
C MET A 1 -20.65 -70.58 38.52
N GLU A 2 -21.57 -71.19 37.77
CA GLU A 2 -21.79 -70.81 36.37
C GLU A 2 -22.60 -69.51 36.34
N ILE A 3 -22.11 -68.51 35.61
CA ILE A 3 -22.84 -67.26 35.40
C ILE A 3 -23.97 -67.57 34.40
N ASP A 4 -25.19 -67.22 34.76
CA ASP A 4 -26.34 -67.35 33.87
C ASP A 4 -26.11 -66.56 32.56
N LYS A 5 -26.45 -67.18 31.43
CA LYS A 5 -26.26 -66.60 30.10
C LYS A 5 -27.05 -65.30 29.93
N GLY A 6 -28.22 -65.19 30.58
CA GLY A 6 -29.02 -63.97 30.61
C GLY A 6 -28.29 -62.82 31.28
N LEU A 7 -27.72 -63.06 32.46
CA LEU A 7 -26.93 -62.08 33.21
C LEU A 7 -25.66 -61.64 32.45
N ALA A 8 -24.93 -62.59 31.86
CA ALA A 8 -23.74 -62.28 31.06
C ALA A 8 -24.06 -61.38 29.85
N THR A 9 -25.19 -61.63 29.19
CA THR A 9 -25.64 -60.84 28.03
C THR A 9 -26.03 -59.41 28.44
N LEU A 10 -26.71 -59.25 29.58
CA LEU A 10 -27.06 -57.94 30.11
C LEU A 10 -25.82 -57.11 30.46
N ILE A 11 -24.85 -57.71 31.13
CA ILE A 11 -23.58 -57.05 31.49
C ILE A 11 -22.84 -56.61 30.22
N ALA A 12 -22.75 -57.47 29.22
CA ALA A 12 -22.12 -57.14 27.94
C ALA A 12 -22.82 -55.97 27.24
N ALA A 13 -24.15 -55.93 27.22
CA ALA A 13 -24.92 -54.84 26.64
C ALA A 13 -24.69 -53.51 27.38
N CYS A 14 -24.64 -53.52 28.71
CA CYS A 14 -24.33 -52.34 29.51
C CYS A 14 -22.92 -51.79 29.22
N ILE A 15 -21.92 -52.67 29.13
CA ILE A 15 -20.55 -52.27 28.80
C ILE A 15 -20.47 -51.67 27.40
N ALA A 16 -21.12 -52.31 26.41
CA ALA A 16 -21.17 -51.80 25.04
C ALA A 16 -21.84 -50.42 24.96
N ALA A 17 -22.95 -50.23 25.69
CA ALA A 17 -23.64 -48.95 25.76
C ALA A 17 -22.77 -47.85 26.41
N LEU A 18 -22.09 -48.16 27.51
CA LEU A 18 -21.15 -47.23 28.17
C LEU A 18 -19.98 -46.86 27.26
N PHE A 19 -19.42 -47.83 26.55
CA PHE A 19 -18.34 -47.58 25.60
C PHE A 19 -18.80 -46.70 24.43
N SER A 20 -19.99 -46.98 23.87
CA SER A 20 -20.60 -46.15 22.82
C SER A 20 -20.85 -44.71 23.30
N LEU A 21 -21.34 -44.54 24.54
CA LEU A 21 -21.54 -43.22 25.14
C LEU A 21 -20.21 -42.46 25.35
N LEU A 22 -19.17 -43.14 25.82
CA LEU A 22 -17.85 -42.53 25.99
C LEU A 22 -17.23 -42.12 24.64
N THR A 23 -17.30 -42.99 23.64
CA THR A 23 -16.77 -42.69 22.29
C THR A 23 -17.50 -41.51 21.63
N THR A 24 -18.83 -41.42 21.78
CA THR A 24 -19.62 -40.30 21.25
C THR A 24 -19.32 -38.99 21.98
N ILE A 25 -19.17 -38.99 23.31
CA ILE A 25 -18.78 -37.79 24.09
C ILE A 25 -17.38 -37.30 23.71
N LEU A 26 -16.42 -38.22 23.55
CA LEU A 26 -15.06 -37.88 23.13
C LEU A 26 -15.04 -37.35 21.70
N SER A 27 -15.77 -38.00 20.78
CA SER A 27 -15.90 -37.58 19.38
C SER A 27 -16.53 -36.19 19.29
N ALA A 28 -17.62 -35.93 20.00
CA ALA A 28 -18.27 -34.62 20.04
C ALA A 28 -17.34 -33.54 20.63
N SER A 29 -16.57 -33.87 21.66
CA SER A 29 -15.60 -32.94 22.26
C SER A 29 -14.45 -32.63 21.29
N TYR A 30 -13.95 -33.63 20.59
CA TYR A 30 -12.92 -33.47 19.56
C TYR A 30 -13.43 -32.63 18.38
N GLN A 31 -14.63 -32.90 17.88
CA GLN A 31 -15.28 -32.12 16.82
C GLN A 31 -15.45 -30.65 17.23
N ARG A 32 -15.92 -30.37 18.46
CA ARG A 32 -16.04 -28.98 18.96
C ARG A 32 -14.70 -28.27 19.01
N LYS A 33 -13.64 -28.94 19.50
CA LYS A 33 -12.27 -28.38 19.49
C LYS A 33 -11.80 -28.10 18.07
N GLN A 34 -11.98 -29.05 17.15
CA GLN A 34 -11.59 -28.90 15.75
C GLN A 34 -12.32 -27.73 15.07
N LEU A 35 -13.62 -27.57 15.30
CA LEU A 35 -14.41 -26.43 14.81
C LEU A 35 -13.94 -25.08 15.40
N SER A 36 -13.57 -25.08 16.69
CA SER A 36 -13.04 -23.87 17.32
C SER A 36 -11.66 -23.47 16.76
N ILE A 37 -10.82 -24.45 16.42
CA ILE A 37 -9.52 -24.22 15.81
C ILE A 37 -9.68 -23.75 14.37
N SER A 38 -10.53 -24.43 13.58
CA SER A 38 -10.77 -24.05 12.18
C SER A 38 -11.39 -22.66 12.04
N SER A 39 -12.33 -22.28 12.90
CA SER A 39 -12.91 -20.93 12.89
C SER A 39 -11.88 -19.85 13.24
N ARG A 40 -10.98 -20.11 14.20
CA ARG A 40 -9.86 -19.20 14.52
C ARG A 40 -8.89 -19.07 13.35
N LEU A 41 -8.48 -20.19 12.74
CA LEU A 41 -7.59 -20.19 11.58
C LEU A 41 -8.21 -19.45 10.40
N ASN A 42 -9.50 -19.69 10.11
CA ASN A 42 -10.21 -18.98 9.05
C ASN A 42 -10.25 -17.47 9.32
N LYS A 43 -10.55 -17.05 10.56
CA LYS A 43 -10.54 -15.62 10.93
C LYS A 43 -9.16 -14.98 10.77
N THR A 44 -8.09 -15.68 11.16
CA THR A 44 -6.73 -15.18 10.98
C THR A 44 -6.37 -15.08 9.50
N ASN A 45 -6.68 -16.11 8.70
CA ASN A 45 -6.44 -16.09 7.26
C ASN A 45 -7.18 -14.94 6.55
N ASP A 46 -8.41 -14.66 7.00
CA ASP A 46 -9.26 -13.59 6.48
C ASP A 46 -8.67 -12.21 6.77
N ILE A 47 -8.29 -11.96 8.03
CA ILE A 47 -7.59 -10.73 8.46
C ILE A 47 -6.29 -10.55 7.68
N ASP A 48 -5.52 -11.62 7.48
CA ASP A 48 -4.28 -11.57 6.70
C ASP A 48 -4.56 -11.27 5.23
N SER A 49 -5.64 -11.79 4.63
CA SER A 49 -6.04 -11.41 3.26
C SER A 49 -6.50 -9.97 3.16
N GLU A 50 -7.29 -9.47 4.10
CA GLU A 50 -7.71 -8.06 4.11
C GLU A 50 -6.50 -7.13 4.23
N LYS A 51 -5.55 -7.47 5.11
CA LYS A 51 -4.30 -6.71 5.25
C LYS A 51 -3.47 -6.73 3.97
N ARG A 52 -3.38 -7.88 3.26
CA ARG A 52 -2.73 -7.97 1.93
C ARG A 52 -3.35 -7.00 0.94
N VAL A 53 -4.67 -7.08 0.80
CA VAL A 53 -5.42 -6.24 -0.15
C VAL A 53 -5.23 -4.78 0.18
N ARG A 54 -5.31 -4.40 1.47
CA ARG A 54 -5.07 -3.02 1.90
C ARG A 54 -3.69 -2.52 1.52
N ILE A 55 -2.62 -3.25 1.88
CA ILE A 55 -1.25 -2.83 1.57
C ILE A 55 -1.04 -2.75 0.05
N ASN A 56 -1.58 -3.73 -0.69
CA ASN A 56 -1.53 -3.71 -2.14
C ASN A 56 -2.19 -2.45 -2.71
N ASN A 57 -3.40 -2.10 -2.27
CA ASN A 57 -4.10 -0.90 -2.73
C ASN A 57 -3.34 0.38 -2.36
N GLN A 58 -2.80 0.48 -1.14
CA GLN A 58 -1.94 1.61 -0.76
C GLN A 58 -0.74 1.76 -1.71
N LEU A 59 -0.10 0.65 -2.10
CA LEU A 59 1.03 0.69 -3.03
C LEU A 59 0.58 1.01 -4.46
N SER A 60 -0.39 0.27 -5.00
CA SER A 60 -0.74 0.32 -6.43
C SER A 60 -1.61 1.53 -6.79
N GLU A 61 -2.51 1.95 -5.91
CA GLU A 61 -3.49 3.00 -6.19
C GLU A 61 -3.07 4.37 -5.65
N PHE A 62 -2.12 4.41 -4.71
CA PHE A 62 -1.73 5.64 -4.02
C PHE A 62 -0.23 5.95 -4.14
N TYR A 63 0.61 5.23 -3.41
CA TYR A 63 2.01 5.61 -3.25
C TYR A 63 2.83 5.46 -4.53
N ASN A 64 2.73 4.34 -5.27
CA ASN A 64 3.53 4.15 -6.48
C ASN A 64 3.20 5.17 -7.59
N PRO A 65 1.92 5.43 -7.92
CA PRO A 65 1.58 6.46 -8.90
C PRO A 65 2.07 7.86 -8.50
N ILE A 66 1.89 8.27 -7.24
CA ILE A 66 2.33 9.58 -6.75
C ILE A 66 3.85 9.71 -6.85
N VAL A 67 4.61 8.73 -6.35
CA VAL A 67 6.08 8.76 -6.41
C VAL A 67 6.57 8.81 -7.86
N THR A 68 5.93 8.07 -8.77
CA THR A 68 6.30 8.08 -10.19
C THR A 68 6.13 9.47 -10.79
N LEU A 69 4.96 10.09 -10.61
CA LEU A 69 4.65 11.42 -11.16
C LEU A 69 5.57 12.50 -10.59
N LEU A 70 5.78 12.49 -9.28
CA LEU A 70 6.65 13.47 -8.61
C LEU A 70 8.13 13.29 -8.98
N SER A 71 8.59 12.04 -9.16
CA SER A 71 9.96 11.76 -9.61
C SER A 71 10.21 12.30 -11.03
N VAL A 72 9.25 12.13 -11.94
CA VAL A 72 9.32 12.73 -13.29
C VAL A 72 9.39 14.26 -13.18
N ASN A 73 8.58 14.88 -12.32
CA ASN A 73 8.62 16.33 -12.13
C ASN A 73 9.98 16.80 -11.58
N ARG A 74 10.54 16.08 -10.60
CA ARG A 74 11.88 16.36 -10.08
C ARG A 74 12.94 16.27 -11.17
N ASP A 75 12.94 15.20 -11.96
CA ASP A 75 13.91 15.01 -13.04
C ASP A 75 13.85 16.14 -14.09
N VAL A 76 12.64 16.61 -14.43
CA VAL A 76 12.45 17.76 -15.32
C VAL A 76 13.01 19.03 -14.69
N PHE A 77 12.69 19.29 -13.42
CA PHE A 77 13.13 20.47 -12.69
C PHE A 77 14.65 20.53 -12.54
N GLU A 78 15.29 19.40 -12.20
CA GLU A 78 16.75 19.33 -12.03
C GLU A 78 17.52 19.55 -13.33
N ARG A 79 16.96 19.10 -14.46
CA ARG A 79 17.63 19.19 -15.77
C ARG A 79 17.44 20.54 -16.46
N ILE A 80 16.23 21.11 -16.41
CA ILE A 80 15.84 22.27 -17.24
C ILE A 80 15.18 23.40 -16.41
N GLY A 81 14.90 23.16 -15.12
CA GLY A 81 14.29 24.15 -14.25
C GLY A 81 15.12 25.42 -14.04
N PRO A 82 14.55 26.45 -13.39
CA PRO A 82 15.19 27.76 -13.22
C PRO A 82 16.52 27.70 -12.46
N THR A 83 16.70 26.69 -11.61
CA THR A 83 17.91 26.44 -10.83
C THR A 83 18.71 25.24 -11.35
N SER A 84 18.43 24.77 -12.57
CA SER A 84 19.18 23.66 -13.19
C SER A 84 20.58 24.08 -13.65
N GLU A 85 21.43 23.09 -13.87
CA GLU A 85 22.78 23.33 -14.42
C GLU A 85 22.72 23.82 -15.88
N ALA A 86 21.73 23.38 -16.66
CA ALA A 86 21.52 23.89 -18.01
C ALA A 86 21.32 25.41 -18.00
N ARG A 87 20.61 25.94 -16.99
CA ARG A 87 20.39 27.37 -16.83
C ARG A 87 21.59 28.13 -16.26
N ARG A 88 22.34 27.53 -15.33
CA ARG A 88 23.47 28.22 -14.66
C ARG A 88 24.79 28.20 -15.45
N SER A 89 25.01 27.16 -16.25
CA SER A 89 26.31 26.94 -16.89
C SER A 89 26.64 27.90 -18.03
N GLY A 90 25.65 28.65 -18.54
CA GLY A 90 25.81 29.54 -19.70
C GLY A 90 26.13 28.81 -21.01
N LYS A 91 26.05 27.47 -21.03
CA LYS A 91 26.36 26.63 -22.21
C LYS A 91 25.24 26.63 -23.25
N PHE A 92 24.03 26.97 -22.85
CA PHE A 92 22.84 26.98 -23.69
C PHE A 92 22.28 28.39 -23.80
N ASN A 93 21.50 28.64 -24.85
CA ASN A 93 20.77 29.88 -24.98
C ASN A 93 19.72 29.99 -23.86
N ASP A 94 19.73 31.10 -23.12
CA ASP A 94 18.82 31.32 -22.01
C ASP A 94 17.35 31.41 -22.44
N GLU A 95 17.05 32.05 -23.56
CA GLU A 95 15.67 32.18 -24.02
C GLU A 95 15.12 30.82 -24.48
N GLU A 96 15.93 30.05 -25.21
CA GLU A 96 15.57 28.69 -25.62
C GLU A 96 15.31 27.80 -24.40
N THR A 97 16.21 27.81 -23.42
CA THR A 97 16.05 27.03 -22.19
C THR A 97 14.81 27.45 -21.41
N ALA A 98 14.51 28.75 -21.35
CA ALA A 98 13.29 29.25 -20.72
C ALA A 98 12.03 28.78 -21.46
N GLN A 99 12.05 28.78 -22.79
CA GLN A 99 10.94 28.31 -23.61
C GLN A 99 10.72 26.80 -23.41
N VAL A 100 11.78 26.00 -23.38
CA VAL A 100 11.68 24.56 -23.11
C VAL A 100 11.12 24.31 -21.71
N TRP A 101 11.58 25.05 -20.69
CA TRP A 101 11.03 25.00 -19.34
C TRP A 101 9.53 25.30 -19.31
N ARG A 102 9.09 26.41 -19.92
CA ARG A 102 7.66 26.79 -20.00
C ARG A 102 6.82 25.69 -20.68
N ASN A 103 7.34 25.11 -21.76
CA ASN A 103 6.67 24.02 -22.46
C ASN A 103 6.53 22.78 -21.55
N LEU A 104 7.60 22.35 -20.89
CA LEU A 104 7.60 21.20 -19.98
C LEU A 104 6.72 21.43 -18.74
N CYS A 105 6.65 22.66 -18.22
CA CYS A 105 5.69 23.01 -17.18
C CYS A 105 4.26 22.72 -17.64
N LYS A 106 3.90 23.21 -18.83
CA LYS A 106 2.55 23.05 -19.40
C LYS A 106 2.21 21.61 -19.74
N THR A 107 3.16 20.83 -20.26
CA THR A 107 2.90 19.48 -20.79
C THR A 107 3.19 18.35 -19.82
N VAL A 108 4.03 18.58 -18.80
CA VAL A 108 4.47 17.54 -17.85
C VAL A 108 4.19 17.95 -16.41
N VAL A 109 4.78 19.04 -15.93
CA VAL A 109 4.78 19.36 -14.48
C VAL A 109 3.37 19.64 -13.96
N VAL A 110 2.63 20.56 -14.60
CA VAL A 110 1.26 20.90 -14.19
C VAL A 110 0.33 19.70 -14.34
N PRO A 111 0.28 18.99 -15.48
CA PRO A 111 -0.56 17.79 -15.60
C PRO A 111 -0.24 16.72 -14.55
N ASN A 112 1.04 16.49 -14.23
CA ASN A 112 1.42 15.52 -13.20
C ASN A 112 1.00 16.00 -11.80
N ASN A 113 1.17 17.28 -11.47
CA ASN A 113 0.70 17.84 -10.20
C ASN A 113 -0.81 17.64 -10.04
N MET A 114 -1.59 17.93 -11.09
CA MET A 114 -3.05 17.76 -11.06
C MET A 114 -3.45 16.30 -10.90
N LYS A 115 -2.79 15.36 -11.58
CA LYS A 115 -3.00 13.92 -11.35
C LYS A 115 -2.66 13.49 -9.93
N VAL A 116 -1.62 14.06 -9.33
CA VAL A 116 -1.31 13.81 -7.91
C VAL A 116 -2.43 14.35 -7.02
N CYS A 117 -2.98 15.53 -7.29
CA CYS A 117 -4.14 16.04 -6.55
C CYS A 117 -5.33 15.08 -6.64
N GLU A 118 -5.68 14.63 -7.83
CA GLU A 118 -6.77 13.66 -8.05
C GLU A 118 -6.54 12.36 -7.28
N LEU A 119 -5.31 11.85 -7.27
CA LEU A 119 -4.95 10.64 -6.51
C LEU A 119 -5.07 10.86 -5.00
N ILE A 120 -4.65 12.02 -4.50
CA ILE A 120 -4.76 12.38 -3.08
C ILE A 120 -6.24 12.46 -2.67
N GLU A 121 -7.04 13.21 -3.41
CA GLU A 121 -8.45 13.45 -3.10
C GLU A 121 -9.28 12.17 -3.16
N LYS A 122 -9.08 11.34 -4.20
CA LYS A 122 -9.83 10.09 -4.39
C LYS A 122 -9.47 9.03 -3.35
N ASN A 123 -8.21 8.99 -2.93
CA ASN A 123 -7.66 7.88 -2.16
C ASN A 123 -7.09 8.32 -0.80
N ILE A 124 -7.60 9.42 -0.22
CA ILE A 124 -7.12 9.93 1.07
C ILE A 124 -7.16 8.87 2.19
N HIS A 125 -8.13 7.96 2.13
CA HIS A 125 -8.27 6.83 3.05
C HIS A 125 -7.14 5.78 2.97
N LEU A 126 -6.30 5.84 1.93
CA LEU A 126 -5.11 5.00 1.74
C LEU A 126 -3.84 5.62 2.35
N ILE A 127 -3.89 6.86 2.84
CA ILE A 127 -2.78 7.46 3.61
C ILE A 127 -2.53 6.61 4.86
N ARG A 128 -1.26 6.35 5.18
CA ARG A 128 -0.89 5.63 6.40
C ARG A 128 -1.24 6.46 7.62
N SER A 129 -1.71 5.80 8.67
CA SER A 129 -2.23 6.44 9.88
C SER A 129 -1.23 7.33 10.63
N HIS A 130 0.07 7.11 10.43
CA HIS A 130 1.14 7.92 11.04
C HIS A 130 1.81 8.88 10.05
N ALA A 131 1.31 8.98 8.82
CA ALA A 131 1.78 9.99 7.88
C ALA A 131 1.23 11.37 8.25
N ASN A 132 1.98 12.42 7.93
CA ASN A 132 1.58 13.79 8.20
C ASN A 132 0.64 14.31 7.11
N GLU A 133 -0.67 14.33 7.37
CA GLU A 133 -1.68 14.80 6.42
C GLU A 133 -1.47 16.25 5.95
N LYS A 134 -0.84 17.10 6.78
CA LYS A 134 -0.58 18.50 6.46
C LYS A 134 0.24 18.66 5.18
N GLU A 135 1.22 17.78 4.95
CA GLU A 135 2.09 17.83 3.77
C GLU A 135 1.30 17.58 2.47
N TYR A 136 0.28 16.72 2.52
CA TYR A 136 -0.61 16.46 1.38
C TYR A 136 -1.46 17.69 1.07
N PHE A 137 -2.01 18.35 2.09
CA PHE A 137 -2.80 19.57 1.89
C PHE A 137 -1.96 20.76 1.41
N GLU A 138 -0.74 20.89 1.90
CA GLU A 138 0.23 21.87 1.40
C GLU A 138 0.56 21.61 -0.07
N PHE A 139 0.74 20.35 -0.46
CA PHE A 139 0.93 19.99 -1.86
C PHE A 139 -0.28 20.33 -2.72
N LEU A 140 -1.51 19.98 -2.29
CA LEU A 140 -2.75 20.33 -3.02
C LEU A 140 -2.83 21.83 -3.26
N THR A 141 -2.62 22.62 -2.21
CA THR A 141 -2.67 24.09 -2.28
C THR A 141 -1.60 24.62 -3.24
N HIS A 142 -0.37 24.12 -3.13
CA HIS A 142 0.72 24.47 -4.03
C HIS A 142 0.39 24.13 -5.50
N ALA A 143 -0.09 22.92 -5.77
CA ALA A 143 -0.36 22.44 -7.12
C ALA A 143 -1.42 23.29 -7.83
N HIS A 144 -2.54 23.58 -7.15
CA HIS A 144 -3.58 24.47 -7.68
C HIS A 144 -3.08 25.89 -7.87
N ALA A 145 -2.37 26.45 -6.90
CA ALA A 145 -1.78 27.79 -7.03
C ALA A 145 -0.76 27.84 -8.18
N TYR A 146 0.03 26.78 -8.38
CA TYR A 146 1.02 26.72 -9.45
C TYR A 146 0.34 26.64 -10.83
N GLN A 147 -0.76 25.90 -10.96
CA GLN A 147 -1.55 25.87 -12.19
C GLN A 147 -2.01 27.27 -12.59
N VAL A 148 -2.63 28.01 -11.67
CA VAL A 148 -3.10 29.38 -11.94
C VAL A 148 -1.92 30.32 -12.24
N PHE A 149 -0.80 30.17 -11.51
CA PHE A 149 0.42 30.94 -11.74
C PHE A 149 1.00 30.73 -13.15
N GLN A 150 0.89 29.52 -13.72
CA GLN A 150 1.33 29.25 -15.10
C GLN A 150 0.44 29.91 -16.15
N GLU A 151 -0.82 30.21 -15.83
CA GLU A 151 -1.74 30.92 -16.72
C GLU A 151 -1.59 32.43 -16.60
N THR A 152 -1.45 32.94 -15.38
CA THR A 152 -1.27 34.36 -15.08
C THR A 152 -0.31 34.50 -13.91
N THR A 153 0.81 35.19 -14.11
CA THR A 153 1.81 35.38 -13.06
C THR A 153 1.35 36.43 -12.05
N TYR A 154 1.43 36.11 -10.76
CA TYR A 154 1.15 37.03 -9.65
C TYR A 154 2.14 36.88 -8.51
N GLU A 155 2.44 37.98 -7.82
CA GLU A 155 3.43 38.01 -6.73
C GLU A 155 3.01 37.15 -5.52
N ALA A 156 1.70 37.09 -5.24
CA ALA A 156 1.15 36.31 -4.12
C ALA A 156 1.43 34.80 -4.21
N TYR A 157 1.91 34.29 -5.35
CA TYR A 157 2.32 32.89 -5.49
C TYR A 157 3.41 32.48 -4.50
N CYS A 158 4.21 33.43 -4.00
CA CYS A 158 5.21 33.18 -2.95
C CYS A 158 4.63 32.59 -1.65
N LEU A 159 3.32 32.70 -1.42
CA LEU A 159 2.62 32.11 -0.28
C LEU A 159 2.35 30.60 -0.45
N PHE A 160 2.49 30.07 -1.66
CA PHE A 160 2.14 28.70 -2.04
C PHE A 160 3.37 27.92 -2.50
N THR A 161 4.41 27.88 -1.67
CA THR A 161 5.67 27.21 -1.99
C THR A 161 5.51 25.69 -2.03
N TYR A 162 6.30 25.02 -2.88
CA TYR A 162 6.34 23.55 -2.92
C TYR A 162 6.78 22.99 -1.54
N PRO A 163 6.05 22.03 -0.97
CA PRO A 163 6.44 21.39 0.29
C PRO A 163 7.66 20.50 0.06
N LYS A 164 8.85 21.01 0.41
CA LYS A 164 10.15 20.40 0.07
C LYS A 164 10.32 18.95 0.54
N GLU A 165 9.68 18.58 1.64
CA GLU A 165 9.80 17.25 2.26
C GLU A 165 8.73 16.26 1.76
N PHE A 166 7.79 16.72 0.93
CA PHE A 166 6.63 15.91 0.54
C PHE A 166 7.04 14.68 -0.27
N LEU A 167 7.94 14.82 -1.24
CA LEU A 167 8.38 13.69 -2.06
C LEU A 167 9.11 12.65 -1.20
N GLU A 168 10.05 13.09 -0.36
CA GLU A 168 10.82 12.22 0.53
C GLU A 168 9.90 11.49 1.52
N SER A 169 8.93 12.21 2.10
CA SER A 169 7.91 11.65 2.99
C SER A 169 7.09 10.55 2.28
N VAL A 170 6.56 10.82 1.09
CA VAL A 170 5.79 9.83 0.31
C VAL A 170 6.66 8.63 -0.08
N VAL A 171 7.92 8.83 -0.46
CA VAL A 171 8.87 7.74 -0.77
C VAL A 171 9.14 6.89 0.47
N SER A 172 9.38 7.50 1.64
CA SER A 172 9.59 6.77 2.89
C SER A 172 8.39 5.91 3.26
N GLN A 173 7.17 6.47 3.15
CA GLN A 173 5.94 5.72 3.42
C GLN A 173 5.74 4.56 2.45
N ARG A 174 6.08 4.74 1.17
CA ARG A 174 6.09 3.65 0.17
C ARG A 174 7.06 2.55 0.57
N ASP A 175 8.29 2.90 0.94
CA ASP A 175 9.34 1.93 1.24
C ASP A 175 9.03 1.09 2.47
N GLU A 176 8.49 1.73 3.50
CA GLU A 176 7.97 1.03 4.67
C GLU A 176 6.85 0.05 4.31
N LEU A 177 5.91 0.43 3.42
CA LEU A 177 4.85 -0.48 2.94
C LEU A 177 5.40 -1.65 2.12
N VAL A 178 6.39 -1.41 1.27
CA VAL A 178 7.06 -2.47 0.50
C VAL A 178 7.77 -3.43 1.45
N GLU A 179 8.42 -2.92 2.49
CA GLU A 179 9.06 -3.74 3.52
C GLU A 179 8.03 -4.54 4.32
N ASP A 180 6.93 -3.92 4.76
CA ASP A 180 5.82 -4.59 5.45
C ASP A 180 5.20 -5.69 4.59
N PHE A 181 5.01 -5.42 3.29
CA PHE A 181 4.51 -6.40 2.33
C PHE A 181 5.47 -7.59 2.20
N ASN A 182 6.77 -7.32 2.06
CA ASN A 182 7.78 -8.37 1.92
C ASN A 182 8.01 -9.16 3.22
N LYS A 183 7.91 -8.54 4.40
CA LYS A 183 7.99 -9.25 5.68
C LYS A 183 6.80 -10.18 5.89
N THR A 184 5.61 -9.70 5.55
CA THR A 184 4.37 -10.44 5.83
C THR A 184 4.08 -11.50 4.76
N TYR A 185 4.45 -11.24 3.50
CA TYR A 185 4.04 -12.06 2.34
C TYR A 185 5.19 -12.41 1.39
N GLY A 186 6.38 -11.87 1.62
CA GLY A 186 7.58 -12.25 0.88
C GLY A 186 7.85 -13.71 1.15
N VAL A 187 7.39 -14.54 0.21
CA VAL A 187 7.68 -15.96 0.19
C VAL A 187 9.20 -16.11 0.28
N ASN A 188 9.65 -16.87 1.27
CA ASN A 188 11.02 -17.35 1.44
C ASN A 188 11.75 -17.31 0.08
N LYS A 189 12.69 -16.36 -0.10
CA LYS A 189 13.32 -15.99 -1.40
C LYS A 189 13.90 -17.16 -2.20
N LYS A 190 13.93 -18.38 -1.65
CA LYS A 190 14.33 -19.62 -2.30
C LYS A 190 13.41 -20.10 -3.44
N ARG A 191 12.24 -19.49 -3.70
CA ARG A 191 11.29 -20.03 -4.70
C ARG A 191 10.85 -19.08 -5.84
N TRP A 192 11.32 -17.83 -5.89
CA TRP A 192 10.78 -16.83 -6.84
C TRP A 192 11.84 -16.12 -7.71
N TYR A 193 12.92 -16.82 -8.08
CA TYR A 193 13.63 -16.43 -9.30
C TYR A 193 12.74 -16.75 -10.49
N GLN A 194 11.83 -15.85 -10.82
CA GLN A 194 11.18 -15.64 -12.14
C GLN A 194 9.98 -14.69 -11.97
N TRP A 195 10.25 -13.40 -11.74
CA TRP A 195 9.39 -12.35 -12.28
C TRP A 195 10.29 -11.52 -13.20
N PRO A 196 10.19 -11.71 -14.53
CA PRO A 196 10.89 -10.86 -15.47
C PRO A 196 10.04 -9.60 -15.71
N TYR A 197 10.74 -8.49 -15.97
CA TYR A 197 10.24 -7.19 -16.44
C TYR A 197 9.73 -6.21 -15.37
N PHE A 198 10.58 -5.27 -14.98
CA PHE A 198 10.40 -3.82 -15.22
C PHE A 198 11.57 -3.02 -14.61
N ILE A 199 12.80 -3.21 -15.13
CA ILE A 199 13.86 -2.18 -15.11
C ILE A 199 14.69 -2.38 -16.38
N ARG A 200 14.45 -1.56 -17.39
CA ARG A 200 15.43 -1.10 -18.37
C ARG A 200 15.06 0.31 -18.79
#